data_AF-A0A382W1V0-F1
#
_entry.id   AF-A0A382W1V0-F1
#
_cell.length_a   1.000
_cell.length_b   1.000
_cell.length_c   1.000
_cell.angle_alpha   90.00
_cell.angle_beta   90.00
_cell.angle_gamma   90.00
#
_symmetry.space_group_name_H-M   'P 1'
#
loop_
_entity.id
_entity.type
_entity.pdbx_description
1 polymer ?
#
loop_
_entity_poly.entity_id
_entity_poly.type
_entity_poly.pdbx_seq_one_letter_code
_entity_poly.pdbx_strand_id
1 'polypeptide(L)'
;VFSQAAAYGLPVVTTETGGTLGIVRHGETGFLLPPDAGGIDDAQIIYKIYQDEYRYQELVCNSRKAYDEGLNWDNWGGKMATVMARHYAHG
;
A
#
# COMPACT_ATOMS: atom_id res chain seq x y z
N VAL A 1 1.85 4.35 8.93
CA VAL A 1 2.59 3.08 8.85
C VAL A 1 2.68 2.57 7.41
N PHE A 2 1.58 2.23 6.72
CA PHE A 2 1.65 1.67 5.36
C PHE A 2 2.40 2.54 4.32
N SER A 3 2.18 3.86 4.33
CA SER A 3 2.95 4.79 3.47
C SER A 3 4.47 4.72 3.73
N GLN A 4 4.90 4.53 4.99
CA GLN A 4 6.32 4.36 5.31
C GLN A 4 6.85 3.02 4.81
N ALA A 5 6.10 1.94 5.00
CA ALA A 5 6.44 0.63 4.46
C ALA A 5 6.63 0.70 2.93
N ALA A 6 5.68 1.32 2.23
CA ALA A 6 5.78 1.57 0.79
C ALA A 6 7.03 2.40 0.43
N ALA A 7 7.35 3.47 1.17
CA ALA A 7 8.54 4.29 0.93
C ALA A 7 9.87 3.50 1.00
N TYR A 8 9.92 2.53 1.91
CA TYR A 8 11.06 1.60 2.09
C TYR A 8 10.98 0.35 1.20
N GLY A 9 10.00 0.28 0.29
CA GLY A 9 9.82 -0.89 -0.59
C GLY A 9 9.42 -2.16 0.16
N LEU A 10 8.78 -2.04 1.33
CA LEU A 10 8.38 -3.19 2.13
C LEU A 10 6.96 -3.62 1.77
N PRO A 11 6.76 -4.82 1.19
CA PRO A 11 5.42 -5.34 0.97
C PRO A 11 4.73 -5.69 2.28
N VAL A 12 3.43 -5.44 2.34
CA VAL A 12 2.66 -5.54 3.59
C VAL A 12 1.67 -6.70 3.54
N VAL A 13 1.67 -7.52 4.59
CA VAL A 13 0.63 -8.53 4.85
C VAL A 13 -0.26 -7.99 5.97
N THR A 14 -1.56 -7.87 5.72
CA THR A 14 -2.49 -7.27 6.69
C THR A 14 -3.92 -7.74 6.46
N THR A 15 -4.80 -7.45 7.41
CA THR A 15 -6.23 -7.78 7.32
C THR A 15 -6.94 -6.86 6.34
N GLU A 16 -7.87 -7.44 5.58
CA GLU A 16 -8.82 -6.74 4.72
C GLU A 16 -9.85 -5.99 5.58
N THR A 17 -9.60 -4.70 5.74
CA THR A 17 -10.48 -3.76 6.44
C THR A 17 -10.72 -2.55 5.53
N GLY A 18 -11.74 -1.75 5.83
CA GLY A 18 -12.06 -0.58 5.01
C GLY A 18 -10.89 0.39 4.80
N GLY A 19 -9.97 0.48 5.78
CA GLY A 19 -8.79 1.35 5.70
C GLY A 19 -7.62 0.78 4.90
N THR A 20 -7.54 -0.53 4.71
CA THR A 20 -6.39 -1.19 4.04
C THR A 20 -6.61 -1.39 2.54
N LEU A 21 -7.86 -1.52 2.10
CA LEU A 21 -8.26 -1.69 0.69
C LEU A 21 -7.77 -0.57 -0.23
N GLY A 22 -7.72 0.67 0.26
CA GLY A 22 -7.25 1.82 -0.52
C GLY A 22 -5.72 1.99 -0.55
N ILE A 23 -4.98 1.17 0.20
CA ILE A 23 -3.54 1.34 0.42
C ILE A 23 -2.74 0.13 -0.08
N VAL A 24 -3.21 -1.08 0.20
CA VAL A 24 -2.55 -2.34 -0.20
C VAL A 24 -3.29 -2.92 -1.40
N ARG A 25 -2.58 -3.11 -2.51
CA ARG A 25 -3.11 -3.82 -3.69
C ARG A 25 -2.74 -5.30 -3.56
N HIS A 26 -3.76 -6.13 -3.34
CA HIS A 26 -3.59 -7.57 -3.10
C HIS A 26 -2.80 -8.23 -4.25
N GLY A 27 -1.69 -8.89 -3.93
CA GLY A 27 -0.80 -9.52 -4.88
C GLY A 27 0.13 -8.56 -5.64
N GLU A 28 0.05 -7.24 -5.45
CA GLU A 28 0.92 -6.29 -6.15
C GLU A 28 1.87 -5.57 -5.22
N THR A 29 1.37 -5.05 -4.09
CA THR A 29 2.16 -4.31 -3.09
C THR A 29 2.13 -5.01 -1.73
N GLY A 30 1.52 -6.18 -1.65
CA GLY A 30 1.23 -6.87 -0.40
C GLY A 30 0.05 -7.82 -0.52
N PHE A 31 -0.43 -8.31 0.62
CA PHE A 31 -1.55 -9.24 0.69
C PHE A 31 -2.56 -8.77 1.74
N LEU A 32 -3.82 -8.87 1.36
CA LEU A 32 -4.97 -8.66 2.22
C LEU A 32 -5.54 -10.03 2.59
N LEU A 33 -5.65 -10.33 3.88
CA LEU A 33 -6.28 -11.54 4.39
C LEU A 33 -7.66 -11.26 4.99
N PRO A 34 -8.57 -12.24 4.95
CA PRO A 34 -9.87 -12.14 5.62
C PRO A 34 -9.77 -11.79 7.11
N PRO A 35 -10.79 -11.13 7.71
CA PRO A 35 -10.80 -10.79 9.14
C PRO A 35 -10.74 -11.98 10.10
N ASP A 36 -11.13 -13.17 9.65
CA ASP A 36 -11.07 -14.42 10.41
C ASP A 36 -9.75 -15.20 10.22
N ALA A 37 -8.85 -14.70 9.36
CA ALA A 37 -7.51 -15.25 9.21
C ALA A 37 -6.71 -15.12 10.52
N GLY A 38 -5.98 -16.18 10.87
CA GLY A 38 -5.10 -16.22 12.03
C GLY A 38 -3.64 -15.96 11.67
N GLY A 39 -2.79 -15.84 12.68
CA GLY A 39 -1.35 -15.60 12.46
C GLY A 39 -0.63 -16.71 11.67
N ILE A 40 -1.20 -17.93 11.59
CA ILE A 40 -0.67 -19.00 10.72
C ILE A 40 -0.85 -18.63 9.24
N ASP A 41 -1.98 -18.02 8.88
CA ASP A 41 -2.26 -17.63 7.50
C ASP A 41 -1.31 -16.51 7.05
N ASP A 42 -1.05 -15.53 7.93
CA ASP A 42 -0.04 -14.50 7.71
C ASP A 42 1.34 -15.12 7.49
N ALA A 43 1.75 -16.04 8.38
CA ALA A 43 3.05 -16.71 8.31
C ALA A 43 3.21 -17.52 7.02
N GLN A 44 2.15 -18.19 6.54
CA GLN A 44 2.19 -18.94 5.29
C GLN A 44 2.40 -18.03 4.08
N ILE A 45 1.75 -16.86 4.04
CA ILE A 45 1.98 -15.88 2.97
C ILE A 45 3.41 -15.38 3.01
N ILE A 46 3.89 -14.95 4.18
CA ILE A 46 5.26 -14.45 4.35
C ILE A 46 6.27 -15.52 3.93
N TYR A 47 6.08 -16.76 4.36
CA TYR A 47 6.94 -17.88 3.98
C TYR A 47 6.94 -18.07 2.46
N LYS A 48 5.77 -18.12 1.82
CA LYS A 48 5.63 -18.33 0.38
C LYS A 48 6.32 -17.24 -0.43
N ILE A 49 6.14 -15.96 -0.08
CA ILE A 49 6.76 -14.86 -0.83
C ILE A 49 8.27 -14.79 -0.61
N TYR A 50 8.76 -15.15 0.58
CA TYR A 50 10.18 -15.11 0.89
C TYR A 50 10.97 -16.22 0.17
N GLN A 51 10.33 -17.34 -0.16
CA GLN A 51 10.94 -18.42 -0.93
C GLN A 51 11.07 -18.11 -2.43
N ASP A 52 10.35 -17.11 -2.94
CA ASP A 52 10.37 -16.71 -4.35
C ASP A 52 11.01 -15.32 -4.47
N GLU A 53 12.32 -15.30 -4.71
CA GLU A 53 13.10 -14.06 -4.77
C GLU A 53 12.58 -13.10 -5.85
N TYR A 54 12.23 -13.62 -7.03
CA TYR A 54 11.72 -12.78 -8.12
C TYR A 54 10.40 -12.12 -7.72
N ARG A 55 9.47 -12.92 -7.17
CA ARG A 55 8.18 -12.42 -6.71
C ARG A 55 8.34 -11.43 -5.56
N TYR A 56 9.26 -11.67 -4.63
CA TYR A 56 9.54 -10.75 -3.55
C TYR A 56 10.06 -9.40 -4.09
N GLN A 57 11.01 -9.42 -5.02
CA GLN A 57 11.56 -8.20 -5.64
C GLN A 57 10.49 -7.43 -6.42
N GLU A 58 9.58 -8.11 -7.10
CA GLU A 58 8.44 -7.47 -7.77
C GLU A 58 7.55 -6.72 -6.76
N LEU A 59 7.20 -7.37 -5.65
CA LEU A 59 6.41 -6.76 -4.57
C LEU A 59 7.12 -5.54 -3.95
N VAL A 60 8.45 -5.62 -3.77
CA VAL A 60 9.29 -4.51 -3.29
C VAL A 60 9.24 -3.32 -4.23
N CYS A 61 9.49 -3.56 -5.53
CA CYS A 61 9.46 -2.51 -6.57
C CYS A 61 8.08 -1.85 -6.64
N ASN A 62 7.01 -2.64 -6.62
CA ASN A 62 5.64 -2.15 -6.68
C ASN A 62 5.25 -1.36 -5.43
N SER A 63 5.72 -1.77 -4.25
CA SER A 63 5.48 -1.05 -3.00
C SER A 63 6.14 0.34 -3.06
N ARG A 64 7.38 0.41 -3.54
CA ARG A 64 8.07 1.70 -3.74
C ARG A 64 7.35 2.57 -4.76
N LYS A 65 6.96 2.00 -5.89
CA LYS A 65 6.20 2.69 -6.94
C LYS A 65 4.88 3.26 -6.40
N ALA A 66 4.15 2.51 -5.57
CA ALA A 66 2.92 2.99 -4.95
C ALA A 66 3.14 4.20 -4.03
N TYR A 67 4.28 4.27 -3.33
CA TYR A 67 4.66 5.47 -2.59
C TYR A 67 4.88 6.66 -3.52
N ASP A 68 5.70 6.49 -4.55
CA ASP A 68 6.05 7.57 -5.48
C ASP A 68 4.82 8.10 -6.24
N GLU A 69 3.88 7.22 -6.58
CA GLU A 69 2.65 7.57 -7.33
C GLU A 69 1.54 8.17 -6.46
N GLY A 70 1.57 8.00 -5.14
CA GLY A 70 0.57 8.70 -4.36
C GLY A 70 0.40 8.44 -2.87
N LEU A 71 1.09 7.46 -2.28
CA LEU A 71 1.06 7.26 -0.83
C LEU A 71 2.03 8.20 -0.10
N ASN A 72 2.09 9.47 -0.50
CA ASN A 72 2.98 10.49 0.05
C ASN A 72 2.25 11.83 0.25
N TRP A 73 2.85 12.71 1.08
CA TRP A 73 2.27 14.00 1.44
C TRP A 73 2.22 14.98 0.27
N ASP A 74 3.16 14.92 -0.66
CA ASP A 74 3.21 15.84 -1.80
C ASP A 74 1.99 15.63 -2.71
N ASN A 75 1.66 14.38 -3.01
CA ASN A 75 0.48 14.04 -3.81
C ASN A 75 -0.82 14.43 -3.12
N TRP A 76 -0.93 14.18 -1.81
CA TRP A 76 -2.10 14.63 -1.04
C TRP A 76 -2.22 16.15 -1.05
N GLY A 77 -1.12 16.86 -0.76
CA GLY A 77 -1.07 18.31 -0.71
C GLY A 77 -1.44 18.95 -2.05
N GLY A 78 -0.92 18.43 -3.16
CA GLY A 78 -1.26 18.90 -4.51
C GLY A 78 -2.76 18.75 -4.85
N LYS A 79 -3.36 17.61 -4.47
CA LYS A 79 -4.81 17.38 -4.64
C LYS A 79 -5.63 18.35 -3.80
N MET A 80 -5.26 18.56 -2.54
CA MET A 80 -5.94 19.50 -1.65
C MET A 80 -5.84 20.95 -2.16
N ALA A 81 -4.65 21.37 -2.60
CA ALA A 81 -4.45 22.69 -3.18
C ALA A 81 -5.33 22.90 -4.42
N THR A 82 -5.47 21.88 -5.27
CA THR A 82 -6.35 21.93 -6.45
C THR A 82 -7.82 22.12 -6.06
N VAL A 83 -8.29 21.40 -5.04
CA VAL A 83 -9.68 21.54 -4.54
C VAL A 83 -9.90 22.92 -3.95
N MET A 84 -8.97 23.43 -3.13
CA MET A 84 -9.04 24.77 -2.57
C MET A 84 -9.10 25.83 -3.68
N ALA A 85 -8.21 25.77 -4.66
CA ALA A 85 -8.16 26.72 -5.78
C ALA A 85 -9.48 26.76 -6.58
N ARG A 86 -10.12 25.60 -6.81
CA ARG A 86 -11.43 25.53 -7.47
C ARG A 86 -12.53 26.24 -6.69
N HIS A 87 -12.55 26.11 -5.37
CA HIS A 87 -13.55 26.77 -4.54
C HIS A 87 -13.34 28.27 -4.43
N TYR A 88 -12.10 28.75 -4.39
CA TYR A 88 -11.80 30.19 -4.35
C TYR A 88 -11.97 30.90 -5.70
N ALA A 89 -11.85 30.20 -6.82
CA ALA A 89 -12.04 30.79 -8.16
C ALA A 89 -13.52 31.05 -8.54
N HIS A 90 -14.47 30.56 -7.73
CA HIS A 90 -15.92 30.71 -7.96
C HIS A 90 -16.63 31.48 -6.82
N GLY A 91 -15.86 32.14 -5.94
CA GLY A 91 -16.37 32.98 -4.84
C GLY A 91 -16.13 34.47 -5.06
#